data_AF-A0A1C7AFU7-F1
#
_entry.id   AF-A0A1C7AFU7-F1
#
_cell.length_a   1.000
_cell.length_b   1.000
_cell.length_c   1.000
_cell.angle_alpha   90.00
_cell.angle_beta   90.00
_cell.angle_gamma   90.00
#
_symmetry.space_group_name_H-M   'P 1'
#
loop_
_entity.id
_entity.type
_entity.pdbx_description
1 polymer ?
#
loop_
_entity_poly.entity_id
_entity_poly.type
_entity_poly.pdbx_seq_one_letter_code
_entity_poly.pdbx_strand_id
1 'polypeptide(L)'
;MPAWAGVGLVLVALGGVLASLQTYQRRCAPPPERVRKLLHVLMGLVTLSFPWLFDAAAPVLVLAGLAVVGLIGLRVFTTLRAGIGAVVHAVDRESLGEIYFPVAVALLFVLAKGDPILFGVPILILTLADALAALIGMRYGQVRYTTGEGEKSAEGSIAFFLVAFLSVHVPLLLFTETGRAETLLIAAILGVLLAQFEAIAWRGLDNLFVPLGAFVLLKVYLTFDVASLGARLVVAAALVAFTLAWRRRTTLNDGGALAAALVGYVCWSVGGWPWLLPPLVVFLSYTLYAVRAPADLARAHDPRVVLSVSAAGLLWLFLAKALAWGELHFVFTLSFAAQLAMAGLADLTEAWPAMRSRRAILLCGVTAWLFLIVPWVVYAGFDSSHVVPGTLALPTIVAAAFALWVLEPTIRGAKGDGWRWARQALIGFAASLLGLFSLQVTA
;
A
#
# COMPACT_ATOMS: atom_id res chain seq x y z
N MET A 1 28.44 -23.09 -10.49
CA MET A 1 29.27 -23.18 -9.26
C MET A 1 28.49 -23.99 -8.23
N PRO A 2 29.12 -24.68 -7.26
CA PRO A 2 28.38 -25.24 -6.13
C PRO A 2 27.59 -24.12 -5.45
N ALA A 3 26.29 -24.31 -5.18
CA ALA A 3 25.42 -23.26 -4.65
C ALA A 3 25.99 -22.58 -3.39
N TRP A 4 26.71 -23.32 -2.56
CA TRP A 4 27.37 -22.83 -1.33
C TRP A 4 28.64 -22.01 -1.58
N ALA A 5 29.34 -22.21 -2.69
CA ALA A 5 30.45 -21.34 -3.09
C ALA A 5 29.92 -19.94 -3.47
N GLY A 6 28.73 -19.88 -4.09
CA GLY A 6 28.03 -18.62 -4.36
C GLY A 6 27.68 -17.84 -3.08
N VAL A 7 27.28 -18.53 -2.02
CA VAL A 7 27.05 -17.91 -0.69
C VAL A 7 28.32 -17.26 -0.17
N GLY A 8 29.46 -17.97 -0.22
CA GLY A 8 30.76 -17.42 0.18
C GLY A 8 31.14 -16.17 -0.62
N LEU A 9 30.95 -16.19 -1.93
CA LEU A 9 31.20 -15.05 -2.82
C LEU A 9 30.35 -13.83 -2.43
N VAL A 10 29.05 -14.02 -2.19
CA VAL A 10 28.14 -12.94 -1.78
C VAL A 10 28.55 -12.35 -0.43
N LEU A 11 28.93 -13.18 0.55
CA LEU A 11 29.38 -12.72 1.85
C LEU A 11 30.67 -11.88 1.74
N VAL A 12 31.63 -12.30 0.91
CA VAL A 12 32.86 -11.54 0.64
C VAL A 12 32.52 -10.21 -0.03
N ALA A 13 31.63 -10.20 -1.03
CA ALA A 13 31.21 -8.98 -1.71
C ALA A 13 30.53 -7.99 -0.76
N LEU A 14 29.57 -8.45 0.06
CA LEU A 14 28.88 -7.62 1.05
C LEU A 14 29.84 -7.12 2.14
N GLY A 15 30.75 -7.98 2.61
CA GLY A 15 31.81 -7.58 3.55
C GLY A 15 32.72 -6.50 2.95
N GLY A 16 33.09 -6.62 1.68
CA GLY A 16 33.84 -5.61 0.94
C GLY A 16 33.10 -4.28 0.80
N VAL A 17 31.80 -4.32 0.52
CA VAL A 17 30.93 -3.12 0.48
C VAL A 17 30.91 -2.43 1.84
N LEU A 18 30.69 -3.17 2.94
CA LEU A 18 30.67 -2.62 4.30
C LEU A 18 32.02 -1.99 4.68
N ALA A 19 33.13 -2.68 4.42
CA ALA A 19 34.47 -2.17 4.71
C ALA A 19 34.79 -0.90 3.90
N SER A 20 34.38 -0.87 2.63
CA SER A 20 34.57 0.30 1.75
C SER A 20 33.77 1.51 2.26
N LEU A 21 32.51 1.29 2.66
CA LEU A 21 31.66 2.35 3.20
C LEU A 21 32.11 2.84 4.58
N GLN A 22 32.59 1.94 5.43
CA GLN A 22 33.17 2.32 6.72
C GLN A 22 34.43 3.18 6.51
N THR A 23 35.26 2.83 5.54
CA THR A 23 36.45 3.61 5.18
C THR A 23 36.06 4.99 4.64
N TYR A 24 35.05 5.06 3.76
CA TYR A 24 34.50 6.32 3.25
C TYR A 24 33.92 7.19 4.37
N GLN A 25 33.18 6.59 5.31
CA GLN A 25 32.60 7.28 6.46
C GLN A 25 33.69 7.90 7.35
N ARG A 26 34.76 7.16 7.62
CA ARG A 26 35.90 7.63 8.44
C ARG A 26 36.73 8.71 7.75
N ARG A 27 36.93 8.62 6.43
CA ARG A 27 37.79 9.55 5.68
C ARG A 27 37.09 10.84 5.28
N CYS A 28 35.81 10.77 4.93
CA CYS A 28 35.10 11.89 4.30
C CYS A 28 33.98 12.48 5.16
N ALA A 29 33.64 11.86 6.31
CA ALA A 29 32.53 12.26 7.17
C ALA A 29 31.23 12.66 6.40
N PRO A 30 30.79 11.87 5.40
CA PRO A 30 29.60 12.17 4.62
C PRO A 30 28.35 12.19 5.51
N PRO A 31 27.27 12.87 5.09
CA PRO A 31 25.99 12.80 5.78
C PRO A 31 25.52 11.33 5.94
N PRO A 32 25.06 10.91 7.13
CA PRO A 32 24.61 9.55 7.40
C PRO A 32 23.63 8.97 6.36
N GLU A 33 22.69 9.79 5.90
CA GLU A 33 21.70 9.39 4.91
C GLU A 33 22.33 9.00 3.57
N ARG A 34 23.42 9.65 3.17
CA ARG A 34 24.15 9.33 1.94
C ARG A 34 24.80 7.96 2.04
N VAL A 35 25.43 7.65 3.19
CA VAL A 35 26.05 6.34 3.43
C VAL A 35 25.00 5.24 3.42
N ARG A 36 23.86 5.47 4.07
CA ARG A 36 22.74 4.53 4.10
C ARG A 36 22.19 4.22 2.71
N LYS A 37 21.94 5.24 1.88
CA LYS A 37 21.45 5.05 0.51
C LYS A 37 22.50 4.42 -0.40
N LEU A 38 23.78 4.73 -0.22
CA LEU A 38 24.85 4.07 -0.96
C LEU A 38 24.99 2.58 -0.58
N LEU A 39 24.87 2.24 0.71
CA LEU A 39 24.78 0.85 1.16
C LEU A 39 23.61 0.13 0.50
N HIS A 40 22.42 0.74 0.52
CA HIS A 40 21.21 0.18 -0.12
C HIS A 40 21.41 -0.12 -1.61
N VAL A 41 21.96 0.84 -2.36
CA VAL A 41 22.27 0.66 -3.79
C VAL A 41 23.29 -0.46 -4.00
N LEU A 42 24.42 -0.45 -3.28
CA LEU A 42 25.49 -1.44 -3.47
C LEU A 42 25.05 -2.86 -3.08
N MET A 43 24.33 -3.01 -1.97
CA MET A 43 23.72 -4.29 -1.60
C MET A 43 22.73 -4.75 -2.67
N GLY A 44 21.93 -3.83 -3.19
CA GLY A 44 21.05 -4.05 -4.33
C GLY A 44 21.72 -4.59 -5.58
N LEU A 45 22.84 -3.99 -5.97
CA LEU A 45 23.62 -4.43 -7.13
C LEU A 45 24.18 -5.84 -6.92
N VAL A 46 24.59 -6.18 -5.68
CA VAL A 46 24.98 -7.55 -5.35
C VAL A 46 23.80 -8.51 -5.49
N THR A 47 22.61 -8.15 -4.97
CA THR A 47 21.44 -9.04 -5.04
C THR A 47 20.93 -9.24 -6.46
N LEU A 48 21.09 -8.26 -7.37
CA LEU A 48 20.77 -8.43 -8.79
C LEU A 48 21.49 -9.62 -9.43
N SER A 49 22.68 -10.00 -8.96
CA SER A 49 23.41 -11.16 -9.50
C SER A 49 22.76 -12.51 -9.17
N PHE A 50 21.80 -12.57 -8.25
CA PHE A 50 21.30 -13.82 -7.67
C PHE A 50 20.68 -14.80 -8.69
N PRO A 51 19.87 -14.37 -9.67
CA PRO A 51 19.28 -15.29 -10.66
C PRO A 51 20.32 -16.07 -11.48
N TRP A 52 21.54 -15.54 -11.58
CA TRP A 52 22.65 -16.19 -12.29
C TRP A 52 23.61 -16.96 -11.38
N LEU A 53 23.52 -16.75 -10.06
CA LEU A 53 24.40 -17.38 -9.08
C LEU A 53 23.76 -18.59 -8.39
N PHE A 54 22.44 -18.62 -8.26
CA PHE A 54 21.71 -19.63 -7.51
C PHE A 54 20.58 -20.26 -8.34
N ASP A 55 20.61 -21.58 -8.49
CA ASP A 55 19.51 -22.34 -9.13
C ASP A 55 18.38 -22.70 -8.14
N ALA A 56 18.68 -22.68 -6.83
CA ALA A 56 17.76 -23.03 -5.76
C ALA A 56 17.53 -21.84 -4.81
N ALA A 57 16.36 -21.78 -4.19
CA ALA A 57 16.03 -20.71 -3.24
C ALA A 57 16.73 -20.85 -1.88
N ALA A 58 17.15 -22.05 -1.49
CA ALA A 58 17.70 -22.32 -0.15
C ALA A 58 18.94 -21.45 0.20
N PRO A 59 19.96 -21.29 -0.67
CA PRO A 59 21.08 -20.38 -0.42
C PRO A 59 20.66 -18.93 -0.15
N VAL A 60 19.69 -18.42 -0.93
CA VAL A 60 19.19 -17.05 -0.79
C VAL A 60 18.40 -16.88 0.51
N LEU A 61 17.59 -17.89 0.88
CA LEU A 61 16.87 -17.90 2.16
C LEU A 61 17.83 -17.92 3.36
N VAL A 62 18.92 -18.69 3.28
CA VAL A 62 19.96 -18.70 4.32
C VAL A 62 20.65 -17.34 4.41
N LEU A 63 21.06 -16.75 3.28
CA LEU A 63 21.67 -15.41 3.25
C LEU A 63 20.74 -14.34 3.87
N ALA A 64 19.46 -14.35 3.51
CA ALA A 64 18.47 -13.44 4.06
C ALA A 64 18.23 -13.66 5.56
N GLY A 65 18.13 -14.91 6.00
CA GLY A 65 18.00 -15.27 7.41
C GLY A 65 19.19 -14.80 8.24
N LEU A 66 20.42 -15.03 7.76
CA LEU A 66 21.65 -14.55 8.38
C LEU A 66 21.69 -13.02 8.46
N ALA A 67 21.30 -12.33 7.38
CA ALA A 67 21.23 -10.87 7.37
C ALA A 67 20.22 -10.34 8.39
N VAL A 68 19.01 -10.90 8.45
CA VAL A 68 17.98 -10.50 9.42
C VAL A 68 18.44 -10.75 10.86
N VAL A 69 18.98 -11.92 11.16
CA VAL A 69 19.51 -12.25 12.50
C VAL A 69 20.65 -11.30 12.87
N GLY A 70 21.56 -11.03 11.95
CA GLY A 70 22.65 -10.07 12.16
C GLY A 70 22.15 -8.66 12.46
N LEU A 71 21.20 -8.15 11.68
CA LEU A 71 20.60 -6.82 11.87
C LEU A 71 19.82 -6.72 13.19
N ILE A 72 19.06 -7.75 13.57
CA ILE A 72 18.40 -7.81 14.88
C ILE A 72 19.44 -7.81 16.01
N GLY A 73 20.53 -8.58 15.85
CA GLY A 73 21.65 -8.59 16.79
C GLY A 73 22.26 -7.20 17.00
N LEU A 74 22.49 -6.44 15.91
CA LEU A 74 23.00 -5.07 15.98
C LEU A 74 22.04 -4.11 16.71
N ARG A 75 20.73 -4.35 16.62
CA ARG A 75 19.71 -3.56 17.33
C ARG A 75 19.68 -3.86 18.82
N VAL A 76 19.75 -5.15 19.19
CA VAL A 76 19.62 -5.61 20.59
C VAL A 76 20.90 -5.38 21.38
N PHE A 77 22.06 -5.65 20.79
CA PHE A 77 23.35 -5.55 21.47
C PHE A 77 24.03 -4.20 21.19
N THR A 78 23.90 -3.28 22.14
CA THR A 78 24.45 -1.90 22.03
C THR A 78 25.97 -1.85 21.86
N THR A 79 26.69 -2.86 22.33
CA THR A 79 28.15 -3.02 22.18
C THR A 79 28.58 -3.20 20.72
N LEU A 80 27.72 -3.71 19.84
CA LEU A 80 28.02 -3.86 18.40
C LEU A 80 27.76 -2.57 17.58
N ARG A 81 27.11 -1.56 18.19
CA ARG A 81 26.79 -0.29 17.52
C ARG A 81 28.01 0.60 17.29
N ALA A 82 29.04 0.50 18.13
CA ALA A 82 30.24 1.34 18.06
C ALA A 82 31.17 1.02 16.87
N GLY A 83 30.93 -0.07 16.14
CA GLY A 83 31.77 -0.53 15.01
C GLY A 83 31.02 -0.54 13.67
N ILE A 84 30.72 -1.73 13.16
CA ILE A 84 30.01 -1.96 11.88
C ILE A 84 28.57 -1.39 11.94
N GLY A 85 27.96 -1.38 13.13
CA GLY A 85 26.63 -0.81 13.35
C GLY A 85 26.53 0.69 13.03
N ALA A 86 27.64 1.44 13.01
CA ALA A 86 27.62 2.87 12.67
C ALA A 86 27.35 3.16 11.18
N VAL A 87 27.55 2.19 10.29
CA VAL A 87 27.21 2.30 8.85
C VAL A 87 25.72 2.01 8.62
N VAL A 88 25.18 1.07 9.41
CA VAL A 88 23.79 0.57 9.29
C VAL A 88 22.81 1.46 10.08
N HIS A 89 23.18 1.85 11.30
CA HIS A 89 22.37 2.68 12.21
C HIS A 89 22.88 4.13 12.31
N ALA A 90 23.43 4.66 11.21
CA ALA A 90 23.97 6.03 11.19
C ALA A 90 22.91 7.13 11.48
N VAL A 91 21.62 6.77 11.44
CA VAL A 91 20.48 7.66 11.69
C VAL A 91 19.57 7.02 12.75
N ASP A 92 19.36 7.71 13.88
CA ASP A 92 18.38 7.34 14.91
C ASP A 92 16.94 7.50 14.37
N ARG A 93 16.51 6.58 13.52
CA ARG A 93 15.11 6.47 13.06
C ARG A 93 14.53 5.13 13.46
N GLU A 94 13.33 5.15 14.03
CA GLU A 94 12.49 3.95 14.21
C GLU A 94 11.96 3.42 12.86
N SER A 95 12.84 2.93 11.99
CA SER A 95 12.46 2.27 10.72
C SER A 95 12.95 0.83 10.72
N LEU A 96 12.17 -0.10 10.17
CA LEU A 96 12.56 -1.51 9.98
C LEU A 96 13.01 -1.80 8.54
N GLY A 97 13.24 -0.76 7.73
CA GLY A 97 13.56 -0.87 6.30
C GLY A 97 14.75 -1.77 5.98
N GLU A 98 15.79 -1.77 6.81
CA GLU A 98 16.96 -2.64 6.65
C GLU A 98 16.63 -4.13 6.82
N ILE A 99 15.60 -4.47 7.61
CA ILE A 99 15.11 -5.84 7.80
C ILE A 99 14.18 -6.22 6.66
N TYR A 100 13.34 -5.29 6.21
CA TYR A 100 12.42 -5.53 5.10
C TYR A 100 13.13 -5.81 3.77
N PHE A 101 14.30 -5.20 3.54
CA PHE A 101 15.09 -5.43 2.33
C PHE A 101 15.48 -6.90 2.09
N PRO A 102 16.20 -7.60 2.99
CA PRO A 102 16.57 -9.00 2.79
C PRO A 102 15.34 -9.93 2.74
N VAL A 103 14.26 -9.59 3.47
CA VAL A 103 12.99 -10.32 3.39
C VAL A 103 12.36 -10.19 2.00
N ALA A 104 12.31 -8.99 1.44
CA ALA A 104 11.79 -8.74 0.10
C ALA A 104 12.62 -9.47 -0.97
N VAL A 105 13.96 -9.44 -0.87
CA VAL A 105 14.87 -10.16 -1.78
C VAL A 105 14.60 -11.66 -1.75
N ALA A 106 14.54 -12.27 -0.57
CA ALA A 106 14.26 -13.69 -0.44
C ALA A 106 12.89 -14.08 -1.01
N LEU A 107 11.85 -13.31 -0.67
CA LEU A 107 10.50 -13.56 -1.15
C LEU A 107 10.42 -13.43 -2.67
N LEU A 108 10.98 -12.37 -3.25
CA LEU A 108 11.02 -12.19 -4.69
C LEU A 108 11.78 -13.30 -5.40
N PHE A 109 12.91 -13.75 -4.84
CA PHE A 109 13.69 -14.84 -5.43
C PHE A 109 12.87 -16.14 -5.50
N VAL A 110 12.16 -16.48 -4.43
CA VAL A 110 11.24 -17.62 -4.38
C VAL A 110 10.09 -17.46 -5.39
N LEU A 111 9.48 -16.28 -5.45
CA LEU A 111 8.32 -16.01 -6.30
C LEU A 111 8.66 -15.93 -7.79
N ALA A 112 9.84 -15.43 -8.14
CA ALA A 112 10.33 -15.32 -9.51
C ALA A 112 10.69 -16.68 -10.11
N LYS A 113 10.95 -17.71 -9.30
CA LYS A 113 11.21 -19.09 -9.76
C LYS A 113 12.28 -19.17 -10.86
N GLY A 114 13.35 -18.38 -10.72
CA GLY A 114 14.46 -18.34 -11.66
C GLY A 114 14.28 -17.38 -12.84
N ASP A 115 13.13 -16.70 -12.98
CA ASP A 115 12.93 -15.68 -14.01
C ASP A 115 13.74 -14.40 -13.67
N PRO A 116 14.78 -14.05 -14.46
CA PRO A 116 15.63 -12.91 -14.16
C PRO A 116 14.93 -11.55 -14.33
N ILE A 117 13.88 -11.47 -15.14
CA ILE A 117 13.11 -10.23 -15.35
C ILE A 117 12.18 -9.99 -14.18
N LEU A 118 11.43 -11.02 -13.77
CA LEU A 118 10.52 -10.92 -12.63
C LEU A 118 11.27 -10.74 -11.31
N PHE A 119 12.52 -11.16 -11.19
CA PHE A 119 13.36 -10.81 -10.05
C PHE A 119 14.07 -9.46 -10.22
N GLY A 120 14.73 -9.26 -11.35
CA GLY A 120 15.65 -8.14 -11.59
C GLY A 120 14.95 -6.80 -11.64
N VAL A 121 13.79 -6.69 -12.30
CA VAL A 121 13.06 -5.41 -12.42
C VAL A 121 12.59 -4.89 -11.05
N PRO A 122 11.91 -5.69 -10.20
CA PRO A 122 11.57 -5.27 -8.83
C PRO A 122 12.77 -4.85 -7.99
N ILE A 123 13.90 -5.57 -8.09
CA ILE A 123 15.12 -5.22 -7.36
C ILE A 123 15.74 -3.93 -7.93
N LEU A 124 15.76 -3.72 -9.25
CA LEU A 124 16.23 -2.46 -9.85
C LEU A 124 15.41 -1.27 -9.37
N ILE A 125 14.09 -1.40 -9.28
CA ILE A 125 13.22 -0.33 -8.76
C ILE A 125 13.53 -0.08 -7.28
N LEU A 126 13.53 -1.12 -6.45
CA LEU A 126 13.83 -1.01 -5.02
C LEU A 126 15.18 -0.31 -4.77
N THR A 127 16.19 -0.64 -5.56
CA THR A 127 17.58 -0.24 -5.31
C THR A 127 17.89 1.14 -5.87
N LEU A 128 17.40 1.47 -7.07
CA LEU A 128 17.71 2.73 -7.75
C LEU A 128 16.66 3.81 -7.49
N ALA A 129 15.37 3.48 -7.60
CA ALA A 129 14.30 4.48 -7.57
C ALA A 129 14.17 5.12 -6.18
N ASP A 130 14.13 4.31 -5.11
CA ASP A 130 14.10 4.81 -3.73
C ASP A 130 15.34 5.66 -3.37
N ALA A 131 16.53 5.20 -3.78
CA ALA A 131 17.76 5.92 -3.47
C ALA A 131 17.83 7.27 -4.19
N LEU A 132 17.53 7.32 -5.48
CA LEU A 132 17.57 8.56 -6.26
C LEU A 132 16.44 9.52 -5.88
N ALA A 133 15.24 9.01 -5.59
CA ALA A 133 14.13 9.83 -5.09
C ALA A 133 14.49 10.55 -3.80
N ALA A 134 15.09 9.85 -2.83
CA ALA A 134 15.54 10.46 -1.59
C ALA A 134 16.66 11.49 -1.79
N LEU A 135 17.68 11.17 -2.61
CA LEU A 135 18.79 12.09 -2.88
C LEU A 135 18.34 13.37 -3.60
N ILE A 136 17.45 13.22 -4.60
CA ILE A 136 16.90 14.36 -5.34
C ILE A 136 15.96 15.16 -4.44
N GLY A 137 15.09 14.52 -3.68
CA GLY A 137 14.18 15.21 -2.77
C GLY A 137 14.90 16.01 -1.68
N MET A 138 16.02 15.49 -1.15
CA MET A 138 16.84 16.23 -0.18
C MET A 138 17.53 17.45 -0.79
N ARG A 139 18.01 17.35 -2.04
CA ARG A 139 18.83 18.41 -2.66
C ARG A 139 18.01 19.45 -3.42
N TYR A 140 16.91 19.03 -4.04
CA TYR A 140 16.12 19.84 -4.98
C TYR A 140 14.65 19.96 -4.58
N GLY A 141 14.21 19.35 -3.47
CA GLY A 141 12.80 19.34 -3.07
C GLY A 141 12.29 20.73 -2.67
N GLN A 142 11.50 21.37 -3.54
CA GLN A 142 10.83 22.65 -3.30
C GLN A 142 9.36 22.43 -2.95
N VAL A 143 8.68 21.55 -3.68
CA VAL A 143 7.25 21.27 -3.49
C VAL A 143 7.07 20.11 -2.52
N ARG A 144 6.97 20.43 -1.23
CA ARG A 144 6.82 19.43 -0.17
C ARG A 144 5.37 19.09 0.15
N TYR A 145 5.13 17.83 0.50
CA TYR A 145 3.85 17.33 0.96
C TYR A 145 4.05 16.42 2.19
N THR A 146 3.05 16.37 3.06
CA THR A 146 3.14 15.61 4.32
C THR A 146 2.64 14.18 4.14
N THR A 147 3.44 13.24 4.62
CA THR A 147 3.11 11.82 4.72
C THR A 147 3.13 11.40 6.19
N GLY A 148 2.64 10.20 6.50
CA GLY A 148 2.62 9.69 7.88
C GLY A 148 3.99 9.57 8.56
N GLU A 149 5.10 9.75 7.83
CA GLU A 149 6.48 9.63 8.32
C GLU A 149 7.30 10.93 8.25
N GLY A 150 6.68 12.01 7.78
CA GLY A 150 7.35 13.30 7.57
C GLY A 150 7.10 13.88 6.18
N GLU A 151 7.96 14.80 5.78
CA GLU A 151 7.84 15.50 4.50
C GLU A 151 8.48 14.70 3.36
N LYS A 152 7.74 14.57 2.27
CA LYS A 152 8.24 14.13 0.96
C LYS A 152 8.17 15.30 -0.02
N SER A 153 8.80 15.15 -1.18
CA SER A 153 8.86 16.21 -2.21
C SER A 153 8.36 15.68 -3.55
N ALA A 154 7.66 16.52 -4.30
CA ALA A 154 7.18 16.16 -5.64
C ALA A 154 8.35 15.85 -6.59
N GLU A 155 9.47 16.55 -6.44
CA GLU A 155 10.70 16.32 -7.20
C GLU A 155 11.27 14.92 -6.93
N GLY A 156 11.25 14.49 -5.66
CA GLY A 156 11.58 13.11 -5.27
C GLY A 156 10.64 12.08 -5.91
N SER A 157 9.33 12.33 -5.91
CA SER A 157 8.36 11.43 -6.56
C SER A 157 8.51 11.36 -8.09
N ILE A 158 8.83 12.48 -8.74
CA ILE A 158 9.14 12.52 -10.18
C ILE A 158 10.42 11.74 -10.47
N ALA A 159 11.46 11.91 -9.65
CA ALA A 159 12.68 11.12 -9.75
C ALA A 159 12.41 9.62 -9.57
N PHE A 160 11.60 9.25 -8.58
CA PHE A 160 11.15 7.87 -8.37
C PHE A 160 10.47 7.33 -9.64
N PHE A 161 9.48 8.07 -10.17
CA PHE A 161 8.74 7.70 -11.37
C PHE A 161 9.68 7.44 -12.55
N LEU A 162 10.59 8.38 -12.84
CA LEU A 162 11.51 8.28 -13.97
C LEU A 162 12.47 7.09 -13.83
N VAL A 163 13.02 6.88 -12.64
CA VAL A 163 13.96 5.78 -12.41
C VAL A 163 13.22 4.44 -12.42
N ALA A 164 12.05 4.35 -11.81
CA ALA A 164 11.22 3.15 -11.87
C ALA A 164 10.80 2.84 -13.32
N PHE A 165 10.42 3.86 -14.09
CA PHE A 165 10.12 3.75 -15.51
C PHE A 165 11.31 3.14 -16.28
N LEU A 166 12.52 3.68 -16.11
CA LEU A 166 13.71 3.15 -16.80
C LEU A 166 14.08 1.74 -16.32
N SER A 167 13.96 1.47 -15.02
CA SER A 167 14.20 0.14 -14.42
C SER A 167 13.23 -0.93 -14.92
N VAL A 168 12.07 -0.55 -15.47
CA VAL A 168 11.12 -1.46 -16.12
C VAL A 168 11.32 -1.47 -17.64
N HIS A 169 11.38 -0.30 -18.26
CA HIS A 169 11.38 -0.15 -19.71
C HIS A 169 12.64 -0.76 -20.33
N VAL A 170 13.83 -0.45 -19.79
CA VAL A 170 15.10 -0.89 -20.37
C VAL A 170 15.23 -2.43 -20.32
N PRO A 171 14.98 -3.11 -19.18
CA PRO A 171 15.09 -4.56 -19.17
C PRO A 171 14.06 -5.26 -20.05
N LEU A 172 12.81 -4.78 -20.08
CA LEU A 172 11.79 -5.36 -20.96
C LEU A 172 12.13 -5.15 -22.44
N LEU A 173 12.57 -3.95 -22.83
CA LEU A 173 12.89 -3.65 -24.22
C LEU A 173 14.08 -4.46 -24.76
N LEU A 174 15.08 -4.75 -23.90
CA LEU A 174 16.33 -5.37 -24.32
C LEU A 174 16.40 -6.89 -24.08
N PHE A 175 15.63 -7.41 -23.13
CA PHE A 175 15.77 -8.80 -22.68
C PHE A 175 14.45 -9.61 -22.75
N THR A 176 13.37 -9.05 -23.30
CA THR A 176 12.14 -9.80 -23.57
C THR A 176 11.65 -9.60 -25.00
N GLU A 177 10.71 -10.43 -25.43
CA GLU A 177 10.01 -10.30 -26.72
C GLU A 177 8.76 -9.40 -26.62
N THR A 178 8.59 -8.69 -25.50
CA THR A 178 7.45 -7.81 -25.28
C THR A 178 7.47 -6.65 -26.27
N GLY A 179 6.33 -6.36 -26.91
CA GLY A 179 6.23 -5.31 -27.91
C GLY A 179 6.60 -3.92 -27.36
N ARG A 180 7.10 -3.05 -28.25
CA ARG A 180 7.65 -1.73 -27.87
C ARG A 180 6.62 -0.82 -27.20
N ALA A 181 5.36 -0.92 -27.62
CA ALA A 181 4.27 -0.14 -27.03
C ALA A 181 3.91 -0.68 -25.64
N GLU A 182 3.87 -2.00 -25.50
CA GLU A 182 3.59 -2.71 -24.26
C GLU A 182 4.67 -2.41 -23.21
N THR A 183 5.97 -2.50 -23.55
CA THR A 183 7.05 -2.18 -22.61
C THR A 183 7.01 -0.73 -22.15
N LEU A 184 6.65 0.21 -23.03
CA LEU A 184 6.48 1.62 -22.70
C LEU A 184 5.30 1.82 -21.73
N LEU A 185 4.14 1.22 -22.02
CA LEU A 185 2.94 1.35 -21.19
C LEU A 185 3.12 0.68 -19.83
N ILE A 186 3.68 -0.53 -19.78
CA ILE A 186 3.98 -1.24 -18.53
C ILE A 186 4.88 -0.38 -17.65
N ALA A 187 5.97 0.18 -18.20
CA ALA A 187 6.87 1.04 -17.47
C ALA A 187 6.19 2.31 -16.94
N ALA A 188 5.32 2.95 -17.74
CA ALA A 188 4.58 4.14 -17.33
C ALA A 188 3.59 3.82 -16.19
N ILE A 189 2.83 2.72 -16.32
CA ILE A 189 1.86 2.30 -15.30
C ILE A 189 2.59 1.94 -14.00
N LEU A 190 3.65 1.11 -14.06
CA LEU A 190 4.43 0.74 -12.87
C LEU A 190 5.07 1.97 -12.23
N GLY A 191 5.63 2.88 -13.01
CA GLY A 191 6.19 4.12 -12.48
C GLY A 191 5.16 4.92 -11.67
N VAL A 192 3.96 5.13 -12.22
CA VAL A 192 2.90 5.90 -11.55
C VAL A 192 2.40 5.19 -10.29
N LEU A 193 2.14 3.88 -10.38
CA LEU A 193 1.61 3.13 -9.24
C LEU A 193 2.66 3.00 -8.14
N LEU A 194 3.90 2.63 -8.47
CA LEU A 194 4.94 2.40 -7.48
C LEU A 194 5.42 3.69 -6.81
N ALA A 195 5.34 4.85 -7.49
CA ALA A 195 5.53 6.14 -6.84
C ALA A 195 4.46 6.40 -5.76
N GLN A 196 3.23 5.93 -5.95
CA GLN A 196 2.19 6.00 -4.91
C GLN A 196 2.48 5.01 -3.77
N PHE A 197 2.92 3.78 -4.06
CA PHE A 197 3.37 2.82 -3.03
C PHE A 197 4.48 3.41 -2.17
N GLU A 198 5.48 4.05 -2.79
CA GLU A 198 6.53 4.77 -2.08
C GLU A 198 5.92 5.88 -1.21
N ALA A 199 5.05 6.73 -1.78
CA ALA A 199 4.51 7.88 -1.07
C ALA A 199 3.66 7.52 0.16
N ILE A 200 2.95 6.39 0.13
CA ILE A 200 2.07 5.95 1.23
C ILE A 200 2.76 5.05 2.25
N ALA A 201 3.94 4.50 1.92
CA ALA A 201 4.65 3.59 2.79
C ALA A 201 5.18 4.28 4.06
N TRP A 202 5.19 3.53 5.17
CA TRP A 202 5.74 3.98 6.45
C TRP A 202 6.65 2.92 7.08
N ARG A 203 7.51 3.34 8.00
CA ARG A 203 8.47 2.62 8.83
C ARG A 203 9.41 1.74 8.01
N GLY A 204 9.73 2.20 6.80
CA GLY A 204 10.55 1.47 5.83
C GLY A 204 9.80 0.37 5.06
N LEU A 205 8.46 0.32 5.13
CA LEU A 205 7.64 -0.67 4.41
C LEU A 205 7.72 -0.51 2.89
N ASP A 206 8.21 0.60 2.37
CA ASP A 206 8.57 0.80 0.97
C ASP A 206 9.55 -0.28 0.50
N ASN A 207 10.51 -0.66 1.34
CA ASN A 207 11.46 -1.73 1.04
C ASN A 207 10.81 -3.13 0.88
N LEU A 208 9.54 -3.28 1.24
CA LEU A 208 8.77 -4.52 1.05
C LEU A 208 7.66 -4.35 0.00
N PHE A 209 6.85 -3.30 0.11
CA PHE A 209 5.67 -3.12 -0.74
C PHE A 209 6.01 -2.68 -2.16
N VAL A 210 7.01 -1.82 -2.37
CA VAL A 210 7.43 -1.41 -3.71
C VAL A 210 7.91 -2.62 -4.54
N PRO A 211 8.89 -3.43 -4.08
CA PRO A 211 9.36 -4.58 -4.86
C PRO A 211 8.28 -5.64 -5.06
N LEU A 212 7.47 -5.96 -4.04
CA LEU A 212 6.40 -6.95 -4.21
C LEU A 212 5.27 -6.44 -5.13
N GLY A 213 4.91 -5.16 -5.00
CA GLY A 213 3.97 -4.51 -5.91
C GLY A 213 4.49 -4.53 -7.34
N ALA A 214 5.78 -4.23 -7.54
CA ALA A 214 6.42 -4.30 -8.85
C ALA A 214 6.34 -5.71 -9.45
N PHE A 215 6.65 -6.74 -8.67
CA PHE A 215 6.56 -8.14 -9.11
C PHE A 215 5.15 -8.53 -9.54
N VAL A 216 4.15 -8.26 -8.69
CA VAL A 216 2.76 -8.63 -8.98
C VAL A 216 2.24 -7.89 -10.21
N LEU A 217 2.44 -6.57 -10.26
CA LEU A 217 1.98 -5.74 -11.38
C LEU A 217 2.69 -6.12 -12.69
N LEU A 218 4.01 -6.33 -12.65
CA LEU A 218 4.78 -6.74 -13.82
C LEU A 218 4.28 -8.08 -14.36
N LYS A 219 4.16 -9.09 -13.49
CA LYS A 219 3.71 -10.43 -13.87
C LYS A 219 2.32 -10.41 -14.51
N VAL A 220 1.42 -9.59 -13.98
CA VAL A 220 0.05 -9.44 -14.53
C VAL A 220 0.06 -8.66 -15.83
N TYR A 221 0.82 -7.56 -15.93
CA TYR A 221 0.76 -6.69 -17.12
C TYR A 221 1.51 -7.22 -18.32
N LEU A 222 2.45 -8.15 -18.13
CA LEU A 222 3.10 -8.86 -19.24
C LEU A 222 2.11 -9.72 -20.06
N THR A 223 0.91 -10.02 -19.54
CA THR A 223 -0.11 -10.80 -20.27
C THR A 223 -1.14 -9.95 -20.99
N PHE A 224 -1.05 -8.62 -20.89
CA PHE A 224 -2.05 -7.70 -21.44
C PHE A 224 -1.63 -7.09 -22.78
N ASP A 225 -2.62 -6.81 -23.61
CA ASP A 225 -2.45 -6.12 -24.88
C ASP A 225 -2.39 -4.59 -24.71
N VAL A 226 -1.98 -3.89 -25.77
CA VAL A 226 -1.82 -2.43 -25.78
C VAL A 226 -3.08 -1.69 -25.33
N ALA A 227 -4.27 -2.13 -25.76
CA ALA A 227 -5.52 -1.47 -25.39
C ALA A 227 -5.81 -1.60 -23.88
N SER A 228 -5.64 -2.81 -23.32
CA SER A 228 -5.80 -3.07 -21.90
C SER A 228 -4.80 -2.32 -21.03
N LEU A 229 -3.56 -2.16 -21.49
CA LEU A 229 -2.53 -1.38 -20.82
C LEU A 229 -2.84 0.12 -20.91
N GLY A 230 -3.25 0.61 -22.09
CA GLY A 230 -3.64 2.00 -22.31
C GLY A 230 -4.78 2.42 -21.38
N ALA A 231 -5.83 1.61 -21.26
CA ALA A 231 -6.95 1.86 -20.35
C ALA A 231 -6.48 1.97 -18.88
N ARG A 232 -5.55 1.10 -18.46
CA ARG A 232 -4.99 1.12 -17.10
C ARG A 232 -4.15 2.36 -16.82
N LEU A 233 -3.35 2.79 -17.79
CA LEU A 233 -2.58 4.04 -17.67
C LEU A 233 -3.52 5.25 -17.55
N VAL A 234 -4.57 5.30 -18.36
CA VAL A 234 -5.57 6.38 -18.29
C VAL A 234 -6.25 6.41 -16.93
N VAL A 235 -6.68 5.27 -16.40
CA VAL A 235 -7.32 5.23 -15.07
C VAL A 235 -6.34 5.56 -13.95
N ALA A 236 -5.11 5.06 -14.00
CA ALA A 236 -4.08 5.42 -13.03
C ALA A 236 -3.82 6.94 -13.03
N ALA A 237 -3.66 7.54 -14.22
CA ALA A 237 -3.46 8.98 -14.36
C ALA A 237 -4.70 9.78 -13.92
N ALA A 238 -5.91 9.32 -14.25
CA ALA A 238 -7.15 9.97 -13.85
C ALA A 238 -7.35 9.95 -12.32
N LEU A 239 -7.02 8.84 -11.65
CA LEU A 239 -7.08 8.75 -10.19
C LEU A 239 -6.07 9.69 -9.53
N VAL A 240 -4.83 9.77 -10.04
CA VAL A 240 -3.83 10.73 -9.55
C VAL A 240 -4.26 12.18 -9.78
N ALA A 241 -4.78 12.50 -10.97
CA ALA A 241 -5.29 13.84 -11.27
C ALA A 241 -6.47 14.21 -10.37
N PHE A 242 -7.39 13.26 -10.15
CA PHE A 242 -8.53 13.42 -9.25
C PHE A 242 -8.07 13.68 -7.82
N THR A 243 -7.11 12.92 -7.29
CA THR A 243 -6.62 13.13 -5.92
C THR A 243 -5.87 14.45 -5.76
N LEU A 244 -5.06 14.85 -6.74
CA LEU A 244 -4.39 16.15 -6.74
C LEU A 244 -5.39 17.32 -6.81
N ALA A 245 -6.43 17.21 -7.62
CA ALA A 245 -7.50 18.21 -7.71
C ALA A 245 -8.35 18.26 -6.43
N TRP A 246 -8.60 17.11 -5.81
CA TRP A 246 -9.45 16.99 -4.63
C TRP A 246 -8.70 17.15 -3.29
N ARG A 247 -7.37 17.27 -3.31
CA ARG A 247 -6.53 17.33 -2.10
C ARG A 247 -6.90 18.44 -1.11
N ARG A 248 -7.50 19.53 -1.59
CA ARG A 248 -7.94 20.67 -0.76
C ARG A 248 -9.37 20.53 -0.23
N ARG A 249 -10.10 19.49 -0.65
CA ARG A 249 -11.52 19.28 -0.32
C ARG A 249 -11.74 18.02 0.53
N THR A 250 -10.68 17.42 1.05
CA THR A 250 -10.74 16.19 1.86
C THR A 250 -10.11 16.39 3.23
N THR A 251 -10.52 15.57 4.21
CA THR A 251 -9.90 15.46 5.54
C THR A 251 -8.69 14.53 5.56
N LEU A 252 -8.43 13.81 4.46
CA LEU A 252 -7.23 12.99 4.30
C LEU A 252 -6.00 13.89 4.12
N ASN A 253 -4.87 13.49 4.70
CA ASN A 253 -3.59 14.06 4.30
C ASN A 253 -3.21 13.59 2.88
N ASP A 254 -2.17 14.17 2.29
CA ASP A 254 -1.78 13.86 0.90
C ASP A 254 -1.49 12.36 0.73
N GLY A 255 -0.87 11.72 1.72
CA GLY A 255 -0.67 10.26 1.74
C GLY A 255 -1.99 9.46 1.78
N GLY A 256 -2.97 9.86 2.60
CA GLY A 256 -4.27 9.20 2.70
C GLY A 256 -5.04 9.31 1.38
N ALA A 257 -4.99 10.47 0.71
CA ALA A 257 -5.59 10.63 -0.61
C ALA A 257 -4.95 9.69 -1.65
N LEU A 258 -3.62 9.60 -1.68
CA LEU A 258 -2.92 8.65 -2.56
C LEU A 258 -3.26 7.18 -2.23
N ALA A 259 -3.39 6.83 -0.95
CA ALA A 259 -3.82 5.48 -0.55
C ALA A 259 -5.23 5.16 -1.05
N ALA A 260 -6.16 6.12 -0.99
CA ALA A 260 -7.51 5.96 -1.51
C ALA A 260 -7.52 5.80 -3.04
N ALA A 261 -6.66 6.55 -3.75
CA ALA A 261 -6.44 6.39 -5.17
C ALA A 261 -5.99 4.97 -5.51
N LEU A 262 -5.02 4.45 -4.76
CA LEU A 262 -4.46 3.12 -4.98
C LEU A 262 -5.49 2.03 -4.70
N VAL A 263 -6.27 2.14 -3.61
CA VAL A 263 -7.39 1.23 -3.32
C VAL A 263 -8.41 1.27 -4.46
N GLY A 264 -8.79 2.45 -4.93
CA GLY A 264 -9.70 2.61 -6.07
C GLY A 264 -9.16 1.94 -7.33
N TYR A 265 -7.88 2.13 -7.63
CA TYR A 265 -7.20 1.48 -8.75
C TYR A 265 -7.23 -0.05 -8.64
N VAL A 266 -6.93 -0.61 -7.46
CA VAL A 266 -7.00 -2.07 -7.23
C VAL A 266 -8.41 -2.59 -7.41
N CYS A 267 -9.40 -1.94 -6.80
CA CYS A 267 -10.81 -2.31 -6.94
C CYS A 267 -11.27 -2.31 -8.40
N TRP A 268 -10.93 -1.27 -9.16
CA TRP A 268 -11.27 -1.20 -10.58
C TRP A 268 -10.49 -2.22 -11.44
N SER A 269 -9.18 -2.33 -11.24
CA SER A 269 -8.32 -3.16 -12.09
C SER A 269 -8.53 -4.66 -11.92
N VAL A 270 -8.92 -5.10 -10.71
CA VAL A 270 -9.21 -6.50 -10.38
C VAL A 270 -10.71 -6.78 -10.56
N GLY A 271 -11.55 -5.88 -10.07
CA GLY A 271 -13.01 -6.05 -9.97
C GLY A 271 -13.78 -5.64 -11.22
N GLY A 272 -13.36 -4.55 -11.87
CA GLY A 272 -14.14 -3.78 -12.84
C GLY A 272 -14.77 -2.53 -12.20
N TRP A 273 -15.50 -1.75 -13.00
CA TRP A 273 -16.12 -0.50 -12.54
C TRP A 273 -17.13 -0.64 -11.38
N PRO A 274 -17.92 -1.73 -11.22
CA PRO A 274 -18.85 -1.83 -10.09
C PRO A 274 -18.12 -1.84 -8.73
N TRP A 275 -16.94 -2.47 -8.69
CA TRP A 275 -16.11 -2.58 -7.49
C TRP A 275 -15.43 -1.27 -7.09
N LEU A 276 -15.31 -0.31 -8.03
CA LEU A 276 -14.81 1.03 -7.74
C LEU A 276 -15.85 1.89 -7.00
N LEU A 277 -17.15 1.63 -7.20
CA LEU A 277 -18.21 2.50 -6.69
C LEU A 277 -18.23 2.57 -5.16
N PRO A 278 -18.20 1.45 -4.39
CA PRO A 278 -18.23 1.53 -2.93
C PRO A 278 -17.09 2.35 -2.30
N PRO A 279 -15.81 2.13 -2.60
CA PRO A 279 -14.73 2.96 -2.05
C PRO A 279 -14.81 4.41 -2.54
N LEU A 280 -15.26 4.67 -3.78
CA LEU A 280 -15.44 6.03 -4.28
C LEU A 280 -16.54 6.78 -3.54
N VAL A 281 -17.69 6.15 -3.30
CA VAL A 281 -18.79 6.73 -2.52
C VAL A 281 -18.34 7.02 -1.09
N VAL A 282 -17.58 6.11 -0.46
CA VAL A 282 -17.01 6.37 0.87
C VAL A 282 -16.07 7.57 0.82
N PHE A 283 -15.12 7.61 -0.12
CA PHE A 283 -14.18 8.73 -0.28
C PHE A 283 -14.91 10.08 -0.46
N LEU A 284 -15.91 10.13 -1.35
CA LEU A 284 -16.70 11.33 -1.60
C LEU A 284 -17.56 11.71 -0.38
N SER A 285 -18.15 10.74 0.30
CA SER A 285 -19.00 11.00 1.47
C SER A 285 -18.21 11.60 2.63
N TYR A 286 -16.98 11.12 2.87
CA TYR A 286 -16.05 11.72 3.85
C TYR A 286 -15.81 13.22 3.57
N THR A 287 -15.83 13.65 2.31
CA THR A 287 -15.65 15.07 1.96
C THR A 287 -16.89 15.92 2.25
N LEU A 288 -18.09 15.33 2.23
CA LEU A 288 -19.34 16.03 2.56
C LEU A 288 -19.46 16.28 4.08
N TYR A 289 -18.96 15.36 4.90
CA TYR A 289 -18.89 15.53 6.36
C TYR A 289 -17.77 16.49 6.77
N ALA A 290 -16.67 16.53 6.01
CA ALA A 290 -15.49 17.38 6.23
C ALA A 290 -15.76 18.90 6.19
N VAL A 291 -16.74 19.38 5.41
CA VAL A 291 -17.03 20.82 5.22
C VAL A 291 -17.38 21.53 6.54
N ARG A 292 -17.67 20.78 7.62
CA ARG A 292 -18.06 21.32 8.92
C ARG A 292 -17.00 21.18 10.02
N ALA A 293 -15.82 20.64 9.71
CA ALA A 293 -14.74 20.51 10.70
C ALA A 293 -13.99 21.86 10.88
N PRO A 294 -13.69 22.29 12.12
CA PRO A 294 -12.79 23.40 12.40
C PRO A 294 -11.46 23.30 11.64
N ALA A 295 -10.86 24.45 11.27
CA ALA A 295 -9.65 24.52 10.45
C ALA A 295 -8.46 23.71 11.02
N ASP A 296 -8.44 23.54 12.33
CA ASP A 296 -7.43 22.85 13.13
C ASP A 296 -7.51 21.31 13.01
N LEU A 297 -8.59 20.78 12.42
CA LEU A 297 -8.88 19.35 12.22
C LEU A 297 -8.66 18.87 10.77
N ALA A 298 -8.20 19.76 9.89
CA ALA A 298 -7.90 19.43 8.50
C ALA A 298 -6.64 18.54 8.41
N ARG A 299 -6.74 17.38 7.72
CA ARG A 299 -5.65 16.43 7.42
C ARG A 299 -5.23 15.45 8.52
N ALA A 300 -6.13 15.08 9.43
CA ALA A 300 -5.83 14.11 10.49
C ALA A 300 -5.71 12.64 10.01
N HIS A 301 -6.33 12.29 8.88
CA HIS A 301 -6.40 10.89 8.44
C HIS A 301 -5.24 10.53 7.51
N ASP A 302 -4.45 9.53 7.93
CA ASP A 302 -3.26 9.04 7.26
C ASP A 302 -3.56 7.82 6.35
N PRO A 303 -2.58 7.30 5.58
CA PRO A 303 -2.76 6.09 4.79
C PRO A 303 -3.26 4.88 5.57
N ARG A 304 -2.94 4.77 6.86
CA ARG A 304 -3.29 3.61 7.69
C ARG A 304 -4.79 3.53 7.87
N VAL A 305 -5.45 4.68 8.08
CA VAL A 305 -6.90 4.79 8.14
C VAL A 305 -7.56 4.20 6.89
N VAL A 306 -7.10 4.63 5.72
CA VAL A 306 -7.66 4.20 4.44
C VAL A 306 -7.48 2.70 4.23
N LEU A 307 -6.29 2.17 4.56
CA LEU A 307 -6.00 0.75 4.47
C LEU A 307 -6.84 -0.08 5.45
N SER A 308 -7.02 0.38 6.69
CA SER A 308 -7.87 -0.28 7.69
C SER A 308 -9.34 -0.32 7.26
N VAL A 309 -9.86 0.79 6.73
CA VAL A 309 -11.24 0.87 6.21
C VAL A 309 -11.43 -0.05 5.00
N SER A 310 -10.43 -0.15 4.13
CA SER A 310 -10.52 -0.89 2.88
C SER A 310 -10.15 -2.37 2.99
N ALA A 311 -9.49 -2.81 4.08
CA ALA A 311 -8.95 -4.15 4.23
C ALA A 311 -9.99 -5.26 4.05
N ALA A 312 -11.15 -5.13 4.71
CA ALA A 312 -12.24 -6.10 4.59
C ALA A 312 -12.77 -6.17 3.15
N GLY A 313 -13.00 -5.01 2.51
CA GLY A 313 -13.42 -4.94 1.12
C GLY A 313 -12.40 -5.59 0.18
N LEU A 314 -11.13 -5.23 0.28
CA LEU A 314 -10.08 -5.83 -0.56
C LEU A 314 -10.00 -7.35 -0.39
N LEU A 315 -10.14 -7.87 0.83
CA LEU A 315 -10.20 -9.32 1.06
C LEU A 315 -11.37 -9.96 0.30
N TRP A 316 -12.57 -9.38 0.39
CA TRP A 316 -13.75 -9.90 -0.34
C TRP A 316 -13.61 -9.82 -1.86
N LEU A 317 -13.00 -8.74 -2.38
CA LEU A 317 -12.69 -8.62 -3.79
C LEU A 317 -11.76 -9.75 -4.27
N PHE A 318 -10.67 -10.00 -3.54
CA PHE A 318 -9.75 -11.07 -3.91
C PHE A 318 -10.40 -12.45 -3.79
N LEU A 319 -11.20 -12.71 -2.76
CA LEU A 319 -11.95 -13.96 -2.62
C LEU A 319 -12.98 -14.14 -3.73
N ALA A 320 -13.71 -13.09 -4.11
CA ALA A 320 -14.67 -13.13 -5.22
C ALA A 320 -14.02 -13.55 -6.53
N LYS A 321 -12.81 -13.04 -6.82
CA LYS A 321 -12.08 -13.41 -8.03
C LYS A 321 -11.43 -14.78 -7.92
N ALA A 322 -10.85 -15.12 -6.77
CA ALA A 322 -10.21 -16.42 -6.57
C ALA A 322 -11.21 -17.59 -6.61
N LEU A 323 -12.42 -17.39 -6.07
CA LEU A 323 -13.48 -18.39 -6.01
C LEU A 323 -14.47 -18.30 -7.18
N ALA A 324 -14.28 -17.33 -8.09
CA ALA A 324 -15.25 -16.98 -9.14
C ALA A 324 -16.68 -16.76 -8.62
N TRP A 325 -16.81 -16.24 -7.39
CA TRP A 325 -18.09 -16.05 -6.71
C TRP A 325 -18.54 -14.59 -6.78
N GLY A 326 -19.32 -14.26 -7.81
CA GLY A 326 -19.79 -12.91 -8.10
C GLY A 326 -20.62 -12.27 -6.98
N GLU A 327 -21.42 -13.06 -6.26
CA GLU A 327 -22.27 -12.61 -5.15
C GLU A 327 -21.48 -11.96 -4.00
N LEU A 328 -20.18 -12.26 -3.87
CA LEU A 328 -19.31 -11.60 -2.91
C LEU A 328 -19.16 -10.08 -3.16
N HIS A 329 -19.62 -9.57 -4.30
CA HIS A 329 -19.78 -8.13 -4.52
C HIS A 329 -20.76 -7.48 -3.51
N PHE A 330 -21.81 -8.20 -3.10
CA PHE A 330 -22.71 -7.73 -2.04
C PHE A 330 -21.95 -7.56 -0.72
N VAL A 331 -21.23 -8.61 -0.31
CA VAL A 331 -20.46 -8.66 0.93
C VAL A 331 -19.37 -7.59 0.95
N PHE A 332 -18.71 -7.38 -0.18
CA PHE A 332 -17.79 -6.26 -0.43
C PHE A 332 -18.48 -4.91 -0.19
N THR A 333 -19.63 -4.68 -0.82
CA THR A 333 -20.37 -3.41 -0.71
C THR A 333 -20.87 -3.17 0.72
N LEU A 334 -21.33 -4.22 1.40
CA LEU A 334 -21.76 -4.18 2.80
C LEU A 334 -20.62 -3.79 3.74
N SER A 335 -19.40 -4.25 3.47
CA SER A 335 -18.22 -3.85 4.26
C SER A 335 -17.99 -2.33 4.19
N PHE A 336 -18.06 -1.73 2.99
CA PHE A 336 -17.95 -0.27 2.83
C PHE A 336 -19.14 0.48 3.41
N ALA A 337 -20.35 -0.09 3.38
CA ALA A 337 -21.54 0.50 4.00
C ALA A 337 -21.42 0.56 5.53
N ALA A 338 -20.94 -0.51 6.15
CA ALA A 338 -20.63 -0.51 7.58
C ALA A 338 -19.57 0.56 7.91
N GLN A 339 -18.52 0.68 7.10
CA GLN A 339 -17.49 1.70 7.28
C GLN A 339 -18.03 3.12 7.15
N LEU A 340 -18.91 3.38 6.16
CA LEU A 340 -19.53 4.68 5.98
C LEU A 340 -20.41 5.07 7.17
N ALA A 341 -21.18 4.13 7.72
CA ALA A 341 -22.01 4.37 8.91
C ALA A 341 -21.15 4.67 10.15
N MET A 342 -20.08 3.89 10.35
CA MET A 342 -19.13 4.08 11.46
C MET A 342 -18.39 5.41 11.37
N ALA A 343 -17.93 5.78 10.18
CA ALA A 343 -17.31 7.06 9.89
C ALA A 343 -18.25 8.23 10.17
N GLY A 344 -19.45 8.18 9.58
CA GLY A 344 -20.47 9.21 9.77
C GLY A 344 -20.89 9.37 11.23
N LEU A 345 -20.90 8.28 12.01
CA LEU A 345 -21.20 8.35 13.44
C LEU A 345 -20.14 9.14 14.21
N ALA A 346 -18.86 8.90 13.92
CA ALA A 346 -17.77 9.64 14.55
C ALA A 346 -17.87 11.14 14.24
N ASP A 347 -18.05 11.50 12.97
CA ASP A 347 -18.14 12.90 12.55
C ASP A 347 -19.40 13.60 13.07
N LEU A 348 -20.55 12.92 13.03
CA LEU A 348 -21.83 13.49 13.45
C LEU A 348 -21.88 13.75 14.97
N THR A 349 -21.32 12.83 15.77
CA THR A 349 -21.31 12.96 17.23
C THR A 349 -20.33 14.01 17.74
N GLU A 350 -19.32 14.34 16.94
CA GLU A 350 -18.41 15.47 17.18
C GLU A 350 -19.05 16.80 16.77
N ALA A 351 -19.66 16.86 15.59
CA ALA A 351 -20.31 18.07 15.09
C ALA A 351 -21.58 18.44 15.89
N TRP A 352 -22.29 17.46 16.45
CA TRP A 352 -23.55 17.67 17.21
C TRP A 352 -23.53 16.92 18.56
N PRO A 353 -22.77 17.38 19.56
CA PRO A 353 -22.58 16.66 20.83
C PRO A 353 -23.87 16.41 21.63
N ALA A 354 -24.88 17.28 21.44
CA ALA A 354 -26.20 17.19 22.08
C ALA A 354 -27.15 16.17 21.43
N MET A 355 -26.78 15.60 20.27
CA MET A 355 -27.60 14.60 19.60
C MET A 355 -27.64 13.29 20.40
N ARG A 356 -28.85 12.72 20.58
CA ARG A 356 -29.02 11.40 21.22
C ARG A 356 -28.32 10.33 20.38
N SER A 357 -27.45 9.53 21.01
CA SER A 357 -26.63 8.51 20.32
C SER A 357 -27.45 7.54 19.46
N ARG A 358 -28.63 7.12 19.93
CA ARG A 358 -29.54 6.24 19.16
C ARG A 358 -29.97 6.87 17.82
N ARG A 359 -30.24 8.18 17.81
CA ARG A 359 -30.62 8.90 16.58
C ARG A 359 -29.44 9.01 15.62
N ALA A 360 -28.25 9.31 16.13
CA ALA A 360 -27.03 9.38 15.33
C ALA A 360 -26.73 8.02 14.65
N ILE A 361 -26.76 6.93 15.42
CA ILE A 361 -26.52 5.56 14.92
C ILE A 361 -27.51 5.20 13.80
N LEU A 362 -28.81 5.44 14.02
CA LEU A 362 -29.85 5.15 13.02
C LEU A 362 -29.67 6.01 11.75
N LEU A 363 -29.40 7.32 11.92
CA LEU A 363 -29.23 8.22 10.78
C LEU A 363 -28.03 7.82 9.92
N CYS A 364 -26.89 7.52 10.54
CA CYS A 364 -25.69 7.07 9.83
C CYS A 364 -25.90 5.71 9.15
N GLY A 365 -26.58 4.77 9.82
CA GLY A 365 -26.91 3.47 9.25
C GLY A 365 -27.82 3.57 8.03
N VAL A 366 -28.90 4.36 8.12
CA VAL A 366 -29.83 4.59 6.99
C VAL A 366 -29.13 5.31 5.85
N THR A 367 -28.29 6.32 6.15
CA THR A 367 -27.56 7.06 5.11
C THR A 367 -26.61 6.14 4.35
N ALA A 368 -25.83 5.31 5.06
CA ALA A 368 -24.94 4.36 4.42
C ALA A 368 -25.68 3.29 3.60
N TRP A 369 -26.82 2.82 4.11
CA TRP A 369 -27.68 1.89 3.39
C TRP A 369 -28.23 2.50 2.09
N LEU A 370 -28.72 3.74 2.14
CA LEU A 370 -29.21 4.47 0.96
C LEU A 370 -28.12 4.75 -0.07
N PHE A 371 -26.88 5.04 0.35
CA PHE A 371 -25.80 5.40 -0.56
C PHE A 371 -25.06 4.21 -1.18
N LEU A 372 -25.11 3.04 -0.55
CA LEU A 372 -24.32 1.89 -1.01
C LEU A 372 -25.16 0.65 -1.30
N ILE A 373 -26.14 0.32 -0.45
CA ILE A 373 -26.94 -0.90 -0.64
C ILE A 373 -28.05 -0.68 -1.66
N VAL A 374 -28.76 0.46 -1.60
CA VAL A 374 -29.82 0.74 -2.59
C VAL A 374 -29.26 0.79 -4.02
N PRO A 375 -28.16 1.51 -4.32
CA PRO A 375 -27.54 1.46 -5.64
C PRO A 375 -27.06 0.06 -6.03
N TRP A 376 -26.60 -0.75 -5.07
CA TRP A 376 -26.25 -2.14 -5.34
C TRP A 376 -27.46 -2.98 -5.75
N VAL A 377 -28.61 -2.85 -5.07
CA VAL A 377 -29.85 -3.55 -5.46
C VAL A 377 -30.31 -3.10 -6.85
N VAL A 378 -30.21 -1.80 -7.16
CA VAL A 378 -30.53 -1.28 -8.50
C VAL A 378 -29.59 -1.88 -9.57
N TYR A 379 -28.30 -2.01 -9.26
CA TYR A 379 -27.31 -2.62 -10.15
C TYR A 379 -27.51 -4.12 -10.33
N ALA A 380 -27.80 -4.86 -9.24
CA ALA A 380 -27.98 -6.31 -9.26
C ALA A 380 -29.34 -6.73 -9.83
N GLY A 381 -30.34 -5.84 -9.77
CA GLY A 381 -31.70 -6.08 -10.25
C GLY A 381 -32.67 -6.40 -9.12
N PHE A 382 -33.96 -6.12 -9.36
CA PHE A 382 -35.04 -6.23 -8.37
C PHE A 382 -35.60 -7.65 -8.21
N ASP A 383 -34.73 -8.63 -8.00
CA ASP A 383 -35.12 -10.00 -7.69
C ASP A 383 -35.07 -10.26 -6.17
N SER A 384 -35.82 -11.23 -5.66
CA SER A 384 -35.82 -11.59 -4.23
C SER A 384 -34.42 -11.96 -3.74
N SER A 385 -33.60 -12.55 -4.62
CA SER A 385 -32.20 -12.88 -4.39
C SER A 385 -31.32 -11.66 -4.03
N HIS A 386 -31.71 -10.44 -4.42
CA HIS A 386 -30.97 -9.21 -4.12
C HIS A 386 -31.72 -8.28 -3.15
N VAL A 387 -33.05 -8.23 -3.24
CA VAL A 387 -33.89 -7.37 -2.39
C VAL A 387 -33.86 -7.87 -0.94
N VAL A 388 -33.90 -9.17 -0.71
CA VAL A 388 -33.86 -9.73 0.66
C VAL A 388 -32.50 -9.45 1.34
N PRO A 389 -31.34 -9.76 0.75
CA PRO A 389 -30.05 -9.38 1.33
C PRO A 389 -29.91 -7.85 1.47
N GLY A 390 -30.40 -7.09 0.49
CA GLY A 390 -30.41 -5.63 0.52
C GLY A 390 -31.19 -5.07 1.70
N THR A 391 -32.35 -5.63 2.03
CA THR A 391 -33.15 -5.21 3.21
C THR A 391 -32.53 -5.65 4.53
N LEU A 392 -31.99 -6.88 4.59
CA LEU A 392 -31.29 -7.42 5.75
C LEU A 392 -29.93 -6.73 6.03
N ALA A 393 -29.38 -6.00 5.05
CA ALA A 393 -28.17 -5.22 5.24
C ALA A 393 -28.35 -4.07 6.24
N LEU A 394 -29.53 -3.43 6.30
CA LEU A 394 -29.77 -2.27 7.17
C LEU A 394 -29.53 -2.58 8.67
N PRO A 395 -30.15 -3.61 9.28
CA PRO A 395 -29.88 -3.94 10.67
C PRO A 395 -28.41 -4.30 10.92
N THR A 396 -27.74 -4.94 9.95
CA THR A 396 -26.31 -5.24 10.03
C THR A 396 -25.44 -3.98 10.07
N ILE A 397 -25.73 -2.99 9.21
CA ILE A 397 -25.03 -1.71 9.18
C ILE A 397 -25.26 -0.93 10.49
N VAL A 398 -26.50 -0.90 10.99
CA VAL A 398 -26.86 -0.26 12.26
C VAL A 398 -26.16 -0.94 13.44
N ALA A 399 -26.10 -2.27 13.44
CA ALA A 399 -25.40 -3.06 14.45
C ALA A 399 -23.89 -2.77 14.46
N ALA A 400 -23.26 -2.59 13.28
CA ALA A 400 -21.85 -2.22 13.17
C ALA A 400 -21.59 -0.83 13.81
N ALA A 401 -22.41 0.16 13.49
CA ALA A 401 -22.31 1.49 14.08
C ALA A 401 -22.55 1.48 15.60
N PHE A 402 -23.50 0.67 16.08
CA PHE A 402 -23.73 0.46 17.50
C PHE A 402 -22.55 -0.24 18.20
N ALA A 403 -21.97 -1.26 17.58
CA ALA A 403 -20.80 -1.96 18.11
C ALA A 403 -19.61 -1.00 18.29
N LEU A 404 -19.35 -0.14 17.30
CA LEU A 404 -18.31 0.88 17.43
C LEU A 404 -18.61 1.85 18.58
N TRP A 405 -19.86 2.31 18.69
CA TRP A 405 -20.30 3.19 19.79
C TRP A 405 -20.01 2.60 21.18
N VAL A 406 -20.22 1.29 21.36
CA VAL A 406 -20.00 0.60 22.64
C VAL A 406 -18.52 0.32 22.88
N LEU A 407 -17.79 -0.11 21.84
CA LEU A 407 -16.40 -0.56 21.96
C LEU A 407 -15.38 0.58 21.98
N GLU A 408 -15.78 1.78 21.55
CA GLU A 408 -14.91 2.94 21.46
C GLU A 408 -15.49 4.15 22.25
N PRO A 409 -15.34 4.17 23.58
CA PRO A 409 -15.89 5.22 24.45
C PRO A 409 -15.37 6.63 24.09
N THR A 410 -14.21 6.69 23.44
CA THR A 410 -13.50 7.89 22.97
C THR A 410 -13.73 8.22 21.50
N ILE A 411 -14.82 7.74 20.87
CA ILE A 411 -15.24 8.17 19.52
C ILE A 411 -15.14 9.69 19.35
N ARG A 412 -15.45 10.43 20.42
CA ARG A 412 -15.19 11.87 20.56
C ARG A 412 -13.69 12.10 20.81
N GLY A 413 -12.91 12.24 19.74
CA GLY A 413 -11.53 12.75 19.80
C GLY A 413 -10.40 11.75 19.54
N ALA A 414 -10.65 10.44 19.48
CA ALA A 414 -9.61 9.43 19.21
C ALA A 414 -9.24 9.33 17.71
N LYS A 415 -8.85 10.42 17.05
CA LYS A 415 -8.55 10.44 15.60
C LYS A 415 -7.18 9.86 15.21
N GLY A 416 -6.36 9.44 16.18
CA GLY A 416 -4.99 8.95 15.95
C GLY A 416 -4.59 7.63 16.63
N ASP A 417 -5.52 6.92 17.30
CA ASP A 417 -5.19 5.63 17.93
C ASP A 417 -5.26 4.49 16.89
N GLY A 418 -4.14 3.81 16.65
CA GLY A 418 -4.09 2.66 15.75
C GLY A 418 -5.00 1.52 16.17
N TRP A 419 -5.28 1.39 17.47
CA TRP A 419 -6.18 0.35 18.00
C TRP A 419 -7.64 0.60 17.65
N ARG A 420 -8.07 1.87 17.63
CA ARG A 420 -9.40 2.26 17.13
C ARG A 420 -9.60 1.78 15.69
N TRP A 421 -8.63 2.06 14.81
CA TRP A 421 -8.74 1.70 13.39
C TRP A 421 -8.72 0.18 13.18
N ALA A 422 -7.96 -0.56 13.99
CA ALA A 422 -8.02 -2.03 14.00
C ALA A 422 -9.40 -2.56 14.43
N ARG A 423 -9.99 -2.00 15.49
CA ARG A 423 -11.36 -2.36 15.93
C ARG A 423 -12.38 -2.06 14.84
N GLN A 424 -12.31 -0.88 14.22
CA GLN A 424 -13.21 -0.48 13.15
C GLN A 424 -13.09 -1.41 11.93
N ALA A 425 -11.87 -1.82 11.56
CA ALA A 425 -11.65 -2.81 10.51
C ALA A 425 -12.28 -4.16 10.86
N LEU A 426 -12.11 -4.63 12.11
CA LEU A 426 -12.70 -5.89 12.59
C LEU A 426 -14.22 -5.86 12.62
N ILE A 427 -14.83 -4.74 13.07
CA ILE A 427 -16.29 -4.57 13.08
C ILE A 427 -16.82 -4.57 11.64
N GLY A 428 -16.16 -3.85 10.73
CA GLY A 428 -16.54 -3.86 9.31
C GLY A 428 -16.43 -5.25 8.69
N PHE A 429 -15.39 -6.00 9.02
CA PHE A 429 -15.24 -7.39 8.59
C PHE A 429 -16.34 -8.30 9.16
N ALA A 430 -16.62 -8.22 10.46
CA ALA A 430 -17.69 -8.99 11.09
C ALA A 430 -19.08 -8.67 10.51
N ALA A 431 -19.37 -7.38 10.27
CA ALA A 431 -20.60 -6.95 9.60
C ALA A 431 -20.72 -7.53 8.19
N SER A 432 -19.62 -7.55 7.42
CA SER A 432 -19.63 -8.17 6.09
C SER A 432 -19.82 -9.69 6.14
N LEU A 433 -19.25 -10.39 7.12
CA LEU A 433 -19.49 -11.83 7.31
C LEU A 433 -20.97 -12.15 7.55
N LEU A 434 -21.69 -11.28 8.27
CA LEU A 434 -23.13 -11.43 8.45
C LEU A 434 -23.90 -11.36 7.11
N GLY A 435 -23.36 -10.65 6.13
CA GLY A 435 -23.88 -10.62 4.75
C GLY A 435 -23.85 -11.98 4.05
N LEU A 436 -22.90 -12.86 4.38
CA LEU A 436 -22.87 -14.22 3.81
C LEU A 436 -24.11 -15.03 4.20
N PHE A 437 -24.56 -14.90 5.45
CA PHE A 437 -25.80 -15.56 5.88
C PHE A 437 -27.01 -15.05 5.11
N SER A 438 -27.06 -13.75 4.80
CA SER A 438 -28.17 -13.21 4.01
C SER A 438 -28.20 -13.73 2.57
N LEU A 439 -27.05 -14.05 1.98
CA LEU A 439 -26.97 -14.69 0.67
C LEU A 439 -27.44 -16.16 0.72
N GLN A 440 -27.21 -16.86 1.83
CA GLN A 440 -27.67 -18.25 2.03
C GLN A 440 -29.18 -18.37 2.25
N VAL A 441 -29.83 -17.33 2.79
CA VAL A 441 -31.29 -17.33 2.99
C VAL A 441 -32.06 -17.27 1.66
N THR A 442 -31.40 -16.82 0.59
CA THR A 442 -31.99 -16.65 -0.75
C THR A 442 -31.48 -17.64 -1.81
N ALA A 443 -30.50 -18.47 -1.46
CA ALA A 443 -30.01 -19.57 -2.30
C ALA A 443 -30.88 -20.81 -2.09
#